data_AF-B2J558-F1
#
_entry.id   AF-B2J558-F1
#
_cell.length_a   1.000
_cell.length_b   1.000
_cell.length_c   1.000
_cell.angle_alpha   90.00
_cell.angle_beta   90.00
_cell.angle_gamma   90.00
#
_symmetry.space_group_name_H-M   'P 1'
#
loop_
_entity.id
_entity.type
_entity.pdbx_description
1 polymer ?
#
loop_
_entity_poly.entity_id
_entity_poly.type
_entity_poly.pdbx_seq_one_letter_code
_entity_poly.pdbx_strand_id
1 'polypeptide(L)'
;MKSKIDTFVRTNTRKVKKWRQHFQQRKKTLKFLLQTFIMLCVGGMIIAMTMVKTSAMDDTLIRKNVLDLTPREKADFVNAIKTLKQTIPQGSTISLYDQIVAVHVGAMGFSSMHTGGMNTNQQNTIPHPTGPASGTDAAHGNAGFLPWHREYLRRFEKALQSVNPKITIPYWDWTDTRAIDIIFKPDFLGTNGTGTTINVPGADTFLGGSVQFGNFSEADGWVLNKNLHIDQVTNETLGTPLIRFLKVPPANNYPLPQTEINNLLNINDYLQFRPAIEGDISVDSNGNETPGVFTHNYLHGLVGGIIVDLTQFPPPLLQRLGTMSNVPGSPNDPIFWLHHANVDRLWAQWQENHRPKKAFYPKANQPYGHNLNDPMWPWDGGQSKPGKIGPGDILSLLPSFAPNDIVTPKDTLNLRKYGYTYDTLRHVRKLPIWSFDSLIENKF
;
A
#
# COMPACT_ATOMS: atom_id res chain seq x y z
N MET A 1 42.99 -11.50 55.44
CA MET A 1 42.10 -12.15 54.44
C MET A 1 41.10 -11.17 53.82
N LYS A 2 40.40 -10.34 54.62
CA LYS A 2 39.44 -9.31 54.15
C LYS A 2 40.00 -8.31 53.10
N SER A 3 41.21 -7.76 53.31
CA SER A 3 41.80 -6.79 52.37
C SER A 3 42.17 -7.35 50.99
N LYS A 4 42.49 -8.65 50.89
CA LYS A 4 42.78 -9.32 49.62
C LYS A 4 41.50 -9.60 48.82
N ILE A 5 40.39 -9.89 49.49
CA ILE A 5 39.07 -10.10 48.88
C ILE A 5 38.50 -8.77 48.35
N ASP A 6 38.60 -7.69 49.12
CA ASP A 6 38.11 -6.37 48.69
C ASP A 6 38.88 -5.81 47.49
N THR A 7 40.18 -6.10 47.41
CA THR A 7 41.03 -5.71 46.28
C THR A 7 40.68 -6.50 45.02
N PHE A 8 40.39 -7.81 45.15
CA PHE A 8 39.96 -8.68 44.05
C PHE A 8 38.55 -8.30 43.53
N VAL A 9 37.60 -8.02 44.43
CA VAL A 9 36.23 -7.59 44.06
C VAL A 9 36.26 -6.24 43.34
N ARG A 10 37.05 -5.26 43.82
CA ARG A 10 37.20 -3.93 43.18
C ARG A 10 37.86 -3.99 41.80
N THR A 11 38.87 -4.86 41.62
CA THR A 11 39.53 -5.01 40.31
C THR A 11 38.62 -5.70 39.29
N ASN A 12 37.82 -6.69 39.70
CA ASN A 12 36.86 -7.33 38.81
C ASN A 12 35.68 -6.42 38.43
N THR A 13 35.14 -5.63 39.37
CA THR A 13 34.08 -4.65 39.04
C THR A 13 34.58 -3.55 38.08
N ARG A 14 35.82 -3.07 38.25
CA ARG A 14 36.42 -2.11 37.30
C ARG A 14 36.62 -2.70 35.92
N LYS A 15 37.04 -3.97 35.82
CA LYS A 15 37.14 -4.68 34.54
C LYS A 15 35.76 -4.81 33.89
N VAL A 16 34.74 -5.32 34.59
CA VAL A 16 33.38 -5.49 34.05
C VAL A 16 32.76 -4.16 33.59
N LYS A 17 33.00 -3.06 34.31
CA LYS A 17 32.53 -1.72 33.93
C LYS A 17 33.22 -1.20 32.66
N LYS A 18 34.54 -1.42 32.52
CA LYS A 18 35.28 -1.13 31.28
C LYS A 18 34.78 -1.97 30.10
N TRP A 19 34.53 -3.26 30.29
CA TRP A 19 33.98 -4.15 29.25
C TRP A 19 32.58 -3.70 28.81
N ARG A 20 31.68 -3.34 29.75
CA ARG A 20 30.34 -2.80 29.42
C ARG A 20 30.41 -1.48 28.66
N GLN A 21 31.29 -0.56 29.06
CA GLN A 21 31.51 0.70 28.33
C GLN A 21 32.07 0.44 26.93
N HIS A 22 33.02 -0.48 26.79
CA HIS A 22 33.59 -0.82 25.48
C HIS A 22 32.56 -1.49 24.55
N PHE A 23 31.68 -2.36 25.09
CA PHE A 23 30.56 -2.94 24.33
C PHE A 23 29.48 -1.92 23.98
N GLN A 24 29.12 -1.00 24.88
CA GLN A 24 28.17 0.06 24.56
C GLN A 24 28.75 1.05 23.54
N GLN A 25 30.04 1.34 23.63
CA GLN A 25 30.73 2.20 22.67
C GLN A 25 30.82 1.50 21.31
N ARG A 26 31.21 0.22 21.26
CA ARG A 26 31.15 -0.58 20.01
C ARG A 26 29.74 -0.68 19.43
N LYS A 27 28.69 -0.84 20.25
CA LYS A 27 27.28 -0.79 19.77
C LYS A 27 26.91 0.58 19.21
N LYS A 28 27.34 1.67 19.86
CA LYS A 28 27.13 3.04 19.34
C LYS A 28 27.91 3.28 18.06
N THR A 29 29.17 2.85 17.98
CA THR A 29 30.00 2.96 16.78
C THR A 29 29.49 2.09 15.65
N LEU A 30 28.97 0.89 15.92
CA LEU A 30 28.36 0.02 14.91
C LEU A 30 27.02 0.58 14.43
N LYS A 31 26.20 1.14 15.33
CA LYS A 31 24.95 1.83 14.98
C LYS A 31 25.22 3.10 14.18
N PHE A 32 26.27 3.84 14.53
CA PHE A 32 26.73 5.00 13.80
C PHE A 32 27.26 4.60 12.42
N LEU A 33 28.18 3.63 12.32
CA LEU A 33 28.71 3.12 11.04
C LEU A 33 27.62 2.53 10.15
N LEU A 34 26.62 1.84 10.71
CA LEU A 34 25.47 1.34 9.96
C LEU A 34 24.60 2.50 9.45
N GLN A 35 24.36 3.52 10.28
CA GLN A 35 23.67 4.75 9.86
C GLN A 35 24.47 5.52 8.80
N THR A 36 25.80 5.59 8.91
CA THR A 36 26.67 6.27 7.95
C THR A 36 26.77 5.49 6.64
N PHE A 37 26.79 4.15 6.68
CA PHE A 37 26.80 3.30 5.49
C PHE A 37 25.45 3.34 4.76
N ILE A 38 24.33 3.34 5.49
CA ILE A 38 22.99 3.57 4.92
C ILE A 38 22.90 5.00 4.34
N MET A 39 23.41 6.02 5.03
CA MET A 39 23.47 7.40 4.50
C MET A 39 24.36 7.53 3.27
N LEU A 40 25.49 6.82 3.17
CA LEU A 40 26.40 6.89 2.03
C LEU A 40 25.88 6.11 0.80
N CYS A 41 25.12 5.03 0.99
CA CYS A 41 24.45 4.33 -0.10
C CYS A 41 23.17 5.03 -0.57
N VAL A 42 22.46 5.74 0.32
CA VAL A 42 21.21 6.45 -0.01
C VAL A 42 21.45 7.90 -0.43
N GLY A 43 22.47 8.57 0.12
CA GLY A 43 22.75 10.01 -0.08
C GLY A 43 23.32 10.39 -1.46
N GLY A 44 23.63 9.42 -2.32
CA GLY A 44 24.02 9.63 -3.72
C GLY A 44 22.97 9.16 -4.73
N MET A 45 21.94 8.43 -4.28
CA MET A 45 20.79 8.15 -5.12
C MET A 45 19.86 9.36 -5.01
N ILE A 46 19.87 10.20 -6.04
CA ILE A 46 18.58 10.51 -6.64
C ILE A 46 17.90 9.15 -6.73
N ILE A 47 16.88 8.87 -5.90
CA ILE A 47 15.97 7.78 -6.22
C ILE A 47 15.27 8.30 -7.46
N ALA A 48 15.97 8.18 -8.58
CA ALA A 48 15.39 8.19 -9.86
C ALA A 48 14.55 6.92 -9.77
N MET A 49 13.27 7.10 -9.43
CA MET A 49 12.28 6.05 -9.58
C MET A 49 12.15 5.64 -11.06
N THR A 50 13.01 6.14 -11.95
CA THR A 50 13.36 5.54 -13.23
C THR A 50 13.64 4.05 -13.04
N MET A 51 12.78 3.23 -13.64
CA MET A 51 13.08 1.83 -13.87
C MET A 51 14.38 1.71 -14.67
N VAL A 52 15.45 1.19 -14.06
CA VAL A 52 16.48 0.53 -14.85
C VAL A 52 15.80 -0.68 -15.47
N LYS A 53 15.77 -0.78 -16.81
CA LYS A 53 15.33 -1.99 -17.53
C LYS A 53 16.05 -3.20 -16.94
N THR A 54 15.39 -3.93 -16.05
CA THR A 54 15.95 -5.14 -15.47
C THR A 54 15.92 -6.25 -16.52
N SER A 55 17.00 -7.01 -16.59
CA SER A 55 17.13 -8.20 -17.42
C SER A 55 16.09 -9.28 -17.04
N ALA A 56 15.85 -10.22 -17.97
CA ALA A 56 14.86 -11.29 -17.85
C ALA A 56 14.93 -12.04 -16.50
N MET A 57 13.74 -12.42 -16.00
CA MET A 57 13.45 -13.12 -14.73
C MET A 57 14.67 -13.63 -13.94
N ASP A 58 14.87 -13.05 -12.75
CA ASP A 58 15.43 -13.82 -11.63
C ASP A 58 14.24 -14.47 -10.92
N ASP A 59 14.09 -15.78 -11.04
CA ASP A 59 13.02 -16.62 -10.42
C ASP A 59 13.07 -16.59 -8.86
N THR A 60 13.77 -15.61 -8.26
CA THR A 60 14.10 -15.53 -6.83
C THR A 60 13.14 -14.67 -6.02
N LEU A 61 12.48 -13.68 -6.62
CA LEU A 61 11.58 -12.76 -5.90
C LEU A 61 10.14 -13.21 -6.01
N ILE A 62 9.64 -13.83 -4.94
CA ILE A 62 8.27 -14.30 -4.85
C ILE A 62 7.54 -13.64 -3.68
N ARG A 63 6.45 -12.93 -4.01
CA ARG A 63 5.46 -12.46 -3.03
C ARG A 63 4.69 -13.66 -2.48
N LYS A 64 4.72 -13.83 -1.16
CA LYS A 64 4.13 -14.96 -0.43
C LYS A 64 2.89 -14.56 0.34
N ASN A 65 2.03 -15.53 0.64
CA ASN A 65 0.99 -15.34 1.65
C ASN A 65 1.62 -14.99 3.00
N VAL A 66 1.00 -14.09 3.77
CA VAL A 66 1.40 -13.77 5.15
C VAL A 66 1.51 -14.98 6.06
N LEU A 67 0.72 -16.02 5.79
CA LEU A 67 0.73 -17.27 6.56
C LEU A 67 2.03 -18.05 6.43
N ASP A 68 2.69 -17.93 5.28
CA ASP A 68 3.89 -18.70 4.92
C ASP A 68 5.19 -17.93 5.24
N LEU A 69 5.07 -16.72 5.78
CA LEU A 69 6.23 -15.95 6.22
C LEU A 69 6.80 -16.51 7.52
N THR A 70 8.11 -16.76 7.50
CA THR A 70 8.89 -17.03 8.71
C THR A 70 8.92 -15.80 9.64
N PRO A 71 9.18 -15.98 10.94
CA PRO A 71 9.36 -14.84 11.86
C PRO A 71 10.45 -13.85 11.41
N ARG A 72 11.50 -14.35 10.76
CA ARG A 72 12.57 -13.51 10.21
C ARG A 72 12.08 -12.66 9.03
N GLU A 73 11.32 -13.25 8.10
CA GLU A 73 10.77 -12.50 6.96
C GLU A 73 9.81 -11.40 7.42
N LYS A 74 8.97 -11.67 8.43
CA LYS A 74 8.10 -10.66 9.05
C LYS A 74 8.92 -9.52 9.67
N ALA A 75 9.95 -9.86 10.45
CA ALA A 75 10.83 -8.88 11.07
C ALA A 75 11.59 -8.05 10.04
N ASP A 76 12.14 -8.68 8.99
CA ASP A 76 12.87 -7.98 7.92
C ASP A 76 11.95 -7.01 7.16
N PHE A 77 10.72 -7.42 6.85
CA PHE A 77 9.71 -6.57 6.21
C PHE A 77 9.37 -5.34 7.07
N VAL A 78 9.03 -5.55 8.35
CA VAL A 78 8.76 -4.47 9.30
C VAL A 78 9.95 -3.53 9.42
N ASN A 79 11.15 -4.07 9.60
CA ASN A 79 12.37 -3.28 9.75
C ASN A 79 12.65 -2.43 8.52
N ALA A 80 12.43 -2.95 7.31
CA ALA A 80 12.60 -2.19 6.09
C ALA A 80 11.60 -1.03 5.99
N ILE A 81 10.33 -1.25 6.31
CA ILE A 81 9.32 -0.18 6.36
C ILE A 81 9.72 0.91 7.36
N LYS A 82 10.08 0.52 8.58
CA LYS A 82 10.54 1.47 9.62
C LYS A 82 11.80 2.21 9.19
N THR A 83 12.70 1.55 8.46
CA THR A 83 13.90 2.19 7.90
C THR A 83 13.53 3.25 6.85
N LEU A 84 12.61 2.94 5.93
CA LEU A 84 12.13 3.93 4.95
C LEU A 84 11.46 5.13 5.64
N LYS A 85 10.68 4.89 6.70
CA LYS A 85 10.03 5.93 7.50
C LYS A 85 11.01 6.82 8.27
N GLN A 86 12.21 6.34 8.56
CA GLN A 86 13.26 7.09 9.24
C GLN A 86 14.26 7.74 8.28
N THR A 87 14.24 7.37 7.01
CA THR A 87 15.20 7.85 6.00
C THR A 87 14.64 9.07 5.29
N ILE A 88 15.26 10.23 5.50
CA ILE A 88 14.91 11.49 4.82
C ILE A 88 15.90 11.70 3.67
N PRO A 89 15.44 11.70 2.41
CA PRO A 89 16.30 11.98 1.26
C PRO A 89 16.88 13.40 1.32
N GLN A 90 18.06 13.58 0.75
CA GLN A 90 18.66 14.90 0.62
C GLN A 90 17.71 15.86 -0.10
N GLY A 91 17.49 17.04 0.48
CA GLY A 91 16.60 18.06 -0.08
C GLY A 91 15.12 17.85 0.22
N SER A 92 14.72 16.76 0.87
CA SER A 92 13.35 16.55 1.34
C SER A 92 13.16 16.93 2.80
N THR A 93 11.94 17.30 3.16
CA THR A 93 11.50 17.55 4.54
C THR A 93 10.82 16.35 5.18
N ILE A 94 10.57 15.28 4.42
CA ILE A 94 9.84 14.10 4.85
C ILE A 94 10.59 12.80 4.49
N SER A 95 10.17 11.71 5.12
CA SER A 95 10.80 10.40 4.90
C SER A 95 10.50 9.82 3.53
N LEU A 96 11.29 8.82 3.11
CA LEU A 96 11.02 8.03 1.90
C LEU A 96 9.64 7.38 1.93
N TYR A 97 9.24 6.86 3.09
CA TYR A 97 7.90 6.29 3.23
C TYR A 97 6.82 7.35 3.02
N ASP A 98 7.00 8.54 3.61
CA ASP A 98 6.05 9.64 3.47
C ASP A 98 5.98 10.19 2.04
N GLN A 99 7.10 10.23 1.30
CA GLN A 99 7.06 10.56 -0.13
C GLN A 99 6.22 9.57 -0.92
N ILE A 100 6.33 8.28 -0.60
CA ILE A 100 5.52 7.22 -1.24
C ILE A 100 4.04 7.40 -0.90
N VAL A 101 3.69 7.70 0.35
CA VAL A 101 2.31 8.06 0.74
C VAL A 101 1.84 9.32 0.01
N ALA A 102 2.69 10.33 -0.13
CA ALA A 102 2.38 11.57 -0.83
C ALA A 102 2.04 11.36 -2.30
N VAL A 103 2.64 10.37 -2.97
CA VAL A 103 2.24 9.98 -4.33
C VAL A 103 0.79 9.53 -4.37
N HIS A 104 0.36 8.68 -3.44
CA HIS A 104 -1.02 8.24 -3.37
C HIS A 104 -1.97 9.42 -3.08
N VAL A 105 -1.68 10.23 -2.07
CA VAL A 105 -2.47 11.45 -1.77
C VAL A 105 -2.56 12.37 -2.99
N GLY A 106 -1.45 12.55 -3.72
CA GLY A 106 -1.42 13.39 -4.92
C GLY A 106 -2.23 12.83 -6.09
N ALA A 107 -2.33 11.51 -6.26
CA ALA A 107 -3.12 10.90 -7.34
C ALA A 107 -4.62 11.27 -7.25
N MET A 108 -5.09 11.53 -6.02
CA MET A 108 -6.47 11.94 -5.75
C MET A 108 -6.66 13.43 -6.01
N GLY A 109 -5.58 14.20 -6.21
CA GLY A 109 -5.59 15.66 -6.34
C GLY A 109 -6.11 16.18 -7.68
N PHE A 110 -6.50 15.28 -8.59
CA PHE A 110 -6.91 15.62 -9.95
C PHE A 110 -8.42 15.76 -10.15
N SER A 111 -9.25 15.11 -9.33
CA SER A 111 -10.70 15.31 -9.33
C SER A 111 -11.27 15.22 -7.94
N SER A 112 -12.50 15.72 -7.75
CA SER A 112 -13.32 15.28 -6.62
C SER A 112 -13.50 13.76 -6.69
N MET A 113 -13.52 13.13 -5.53
CA MET A 113 -13.49 11.67 -5.41
C MET A 113 -14.67 11.01 -6.15
N HIS A 114 -14.37 10.00 -6.98
CA HIS A 114 -15.35 9.11 -7.62
C HIS A 114 -15.18 7.67 -7.10
N THR A 115 -16.15 6.80 -7.41
CA THR A 115 -16.30 5.39 -6.97
C THR A 115 -14.98 4.62 -6.85
N GLY A 116 -14.75 3.96 -5.71
CA GLY A 116 -13.43 3.58 -5.17
C GLY A 116 -13.06 4.40 -3.91
N GLY A 117 -13.50 5.66 -3.86
CA GLY A 117 -13.54 6.48 -2.66
C GLY A 117 -14.75 7.42 -2.76
N MET A 118 -15.79 7.21 -1.97
CA MET A 118 -17.08 7.89 -2.18
C MET A 118 -16.96 9.42 -2.25
N ASN A 119 -17.73 10.00 -3.17
CA ASN A 119 -17.86 11.42 -3.48
C ASN A 119 -18.10 12.27 -2.22
N THR A 120 -17.13 13.11 -1.90
CA THR A 120 -17.36 14.30 -1.10
C THR A 120 -17.28 15.51 -2.03
N ASN A 121 -18.42 16.19 -2.18
CA ASN A 121 -18.49 17.49 -2.83
C ASN A 121 -17.74 18.51 -1.96
N GLN A 122 -16.41 18.60 -2.09
CA GLN A 122 -15.65 19.74 -1.56
C GLN A 122 -14.76 20.32 -2.66
N GLN A 123 -15.39 21.16 -3.49
CA GLN A 123 -14.70 22.15 -4.31
C GLN A 123 -14.20 23.26 -3.39
N ASN A 124 -12.89 23.29 -3.12
CA ASN A 124 -12.10 24.47 -2.76
C ASN A 124 -10.59 24.15 -2.75
N THR A 125 -10.12 23.35 -3.70
CA THR A 125 -8.70 23.00 -3.83
C THR A 125 -7.97 24.09 -4.60
N ILE A 126 -7.51 25.13 -3.92
CA ILE A 126 -6.56 26.10 -4.49
C ILE A 126 -5.14 25.73 -4.02
N PRO A 127 -4.16 25.52 -4.93
CA PRO A 127 -4.31 25.57 -6.39
C PRO A 127 -5.10 24.37 -6.97
N HIS A 128 -5.76 24.61 -8.10
CA HIS A 128 -6.48 23.60 -8.86
C HIS A 128 -5.53 22.67 -9.63
N PRO A 129 -5.94 21.41 -9.91
CA PRO A 129 -5.16 20.51 -10.75
C PRO A 129 -4.99 21.04 -12.17
N THR A 130 -3.82 20.80 -12.76
CA THR A 130 -3.49 21.19 -14.14
C THR A 130 -2.95 20.02 -14.95
N GLY A 131 -2.99 20.17 -16.28
CA GLY A 131 -2.54 19.14 -17.21
C GLY A 131 -3.65 18.15 -17.60
N PRO A 132 -3.33 17.15 -18.43
CA PRO A 132 -4.31 16.27 -19.05
C PRO A 132 -5.01 15.32 -18.07
N ALA A 133 -4.41 15.00 -16.92
CA ALA A 133 -5.09 14.23 -15.87
C ALA A 133 -6.14 15.04 -15.08
N SER A 134 -6.19 16.37 -15.24
CA SER A 134 -7.15 17.21 -14.50
C SER A 134 -8.60 16.82 -14.82
N GLY A 135 -9.40 16.64 -13.77
CA GLY A 135 -10.79 16.20 -13.87
C GLY A 135 -11.00 14.69 -13.69
N THR A 136 -9.95 13.89 -13.46
CA THR A 136 -10.10 12.46 -13.14
C THR A 136 -9.10 11.98 -12.07
N ASP A 137 -9.55 11.18 -11.10
CA ASP A 137 -8.67 10.49 -10.15
C ASP A 137 -7.66 9.61 -10.91
N ALA A 138 -6.36 9.82 -10.67
CA ALA A 138 -5.30 9.18 -11.45
C ALA A 138 -5.11 7.69 -11.14
N ALA A 139 -5.66 7.19 -10.03
CA ALA A 139 -5.38 5.85 -9.51
C ALA A 139 -6.62 5.00 -9.23
N HIS A 140 -7.82 5.57 -9.20
CA HIS A 140 -9.06 4.89 -8.78
C HIS A 140 -10.24 5.12 -9.73
N GLY A 141 -11.27 4.29 -9.59
CA GLY A 141 -12.59 4.43 -10.23
C GLY A 141 -12.62 4.28 -11.75
N ASN A 142 -11.49 3.90 -12.34
CA ASN A 142 -11.28 3.88 -13.79
C ASN A 142 -10.40 2.68 -14.18
N ALA A 143 -10.29 2.41 -15.48
CA ALA A 143 -9.51 1.27 -15.97
C ALA A 143 -8.07 1.19 -15.42
N GLY A 144 -7.45 2.33 -15.13
CA GLY A 144 -6.07 2.42 -14.61
C GLY A 144 -5.86 1.95 -13.17
N PHE A 145 -6.90 1.60 -12.41
CA PHE A 145 -6.78 1.16 -11.02
C PHE A 145 -5.72 0.07 -10.81
N LEU A 146 -5.83 -1.03 -11.57
CA LEU A 146 -4.94 -2.17 -11.42
C LEU A 146 -3.50 -1.88 -11.92
N PRO A 147 -3.29 -1.31 -13.12
CA PRO A 147 -1.97 -0.87 -13.57
C PRO A 147 -1.26 0.08 -12.60
N TRP A 148 -1.96 1.10 -12.13
CA TRP A 148 -1.38 2.13 -11.28
C TRP A 148 -0.89 1.53 -9.96
N HIS A 149 -1.72 0.71 -9.31
CA HIS A 149 -1.36 0.05 -8.05
C HIS A 149 -0.26 -1.00 -8.23
N ARG A 150 -0.20 -1.71 -9.36
CA ARG A 150 0.91 -2.65 -9.66
C ARG A 150 2.25 -1.92 -9.75
N GLU A 151 2.29 -0.78 -10.43
CA GLU A 151 3.49 0.05 -10.53
C GLU A 151 3.86 0.66 -9.18
N TYR A 152 2.86 1.17 -8.43
CA TYR A 152 3.04 1.72 -7.10
C TYR A 152 3.63 0.69 -6.11
N LEU A 153 3.07 -0.52 -6.09
CA LEU A 153 3.61 -1.67 -5.32
C LEU A 153 5.05 -1.97 -5.73
N ARG A 154 5.37 -1.95 -7.03
CA ARG A 154 6.72 -2.25 -7.49
C ARG A 154 7.73 -1.23 -6.99
N ARG A 155 7.40 0.06 -7.05
CA ARG A 155 8.27 1.14 -6.57
C ARG A 155 8.47 1.08 -5.06
N PHE A 156 7.42 0.78 -4.31
CA PHE A 156 7.56 0.53 -2.87
C PHE A 156 8.44 -0.69 -2.58
N GLU A 157 8.27 -1.79 -3.30
CA GLU A 157 9.09 -2.99 -3.16
C GLU A 157 10.56 -2.71 -3.50
N LYS A 158 10.84 -1.92 -4.53
CA LYS A 158 12.21 -1.45 -4.84
C LYS A 158 12.80 -0.62 -3.71
N ALA A 159 12.00 0.26 -3.09
CA ALA A 159 12.45 1.02 -1.92
C ALA A 159 12.79 0.09 -0.75
N LEU A 160 11.95 -0.91 -0.46
CA LEU A 160 12.26 -1.94 0.56
C LEU A 160 13.54 -2.73 0.22
N GLN A 161 13.73 -3.06 -1.06
CA GLN A 161 14.90 -3.78 -1.56
C GLN A 161 16.20 -2.98 -1.44
N SER A 162 16.14 -1.64 -1.39
CA SER A 162 17.30 -0.81 -1.06
C SER A 162 17.81 -1.02 0.37
N VAL A 163 16.93 -1.45 1.28
CA VAL A 163 17.28 -1.79 2.67
C VAL A 163 17.71 -3.26 2.77
N ASN A 164 16.95 -4.16 2.14
CA ASN A 164 17.29 -5.57 2.05
C ASN A 164 16.83 -6.15 0.71
N PRO A 165 17.76 -6.53 -0.19
CA PRO A 165 17.45 -6.89 -1.58
C PRO A 165 16.59 -8.15 -1.72
N LYS A 166 16.40 -8.92 -0.66
CA LYS A 166 15.58 -10.15 -0.66
C LYS A 166 14.12 -9.92 -0.27
N ILE A 167 13.76 -8.71 0.17
CA ILE A 167 12.40 -8.43 0.59
C ILE A 167 11.47 -8.42 -0.63
N THR A 168 10.34 -9.09 -0.46
CA THR A 168 9.18 -8.97 -1.32
C THR A 168 7.97 -8.57 -0.50
N ILE A 169 7.01 -7.87 -1.11
CA ILE A 169 5.76 -7.51 -0.43
C ILE A 169 4.92 -8.79 -0.24
N PRO A 170 4.58 -9.20 0.99
CA PRO A 170 3.66 -10.32 1.18
C PRO A 170 2.23 -9.91 0.85
N TYR A 171 1.36 -10.87 0.57
CA TYR A 171 -0.06 -10.60 0.34
C TYR A 171 -0.95 -11.17 1.44
N TRP A 172 -2.09 -10.52 1.65
CA TRP A 172 -3.15 -10.97 2.56
C TRP A 172 -4.27 -11.65 1.78
N ASP A 173 -4.37 -12.98 1.86
CA ASP A 173 -5.52 -13.70 1.31
C ASP A 173 -6.77 -13.45 2.15
N TRP A 174 -7.75 -12.74 1.58
CA TRP A 174 -8.99 -12.36 2.26
C TRP A 174 -9.93 -13.54 2.56
N THR A 175 -9.68 -14.69 1.94
CA THR A 175 -10.49 -15.90 2.12
C THR A 175 -10.02 -16.78 3.28
N ASP A 176 -8.80 -16.55 3.78
CA ASP A 176 -8.22 -17.36 4.85
C ASP A 176 -8.50 -16.75 6.22
N THR A 177 -9.26 -17.47 7.05
CA THR A 177 -9.62 -17.05 8.41
C THR A 177 -8.39 -16.73 9.27
N ARG A 178 -7.27 -17.42 9.04
CA ARG A 178 -6.06 -17.35 9.88
C ARG A 178 -5.24 -16.08 9.66
N ALA A 179 -5.39 -15.43 8.50
CA ALA A 179 -4.54 -14.31 8.13
C ALA A 179 -4.69 -13.12 9.09
N ILE A 180 -5.91 -12.88 9.58
CA ILE A 180 -6.20 -11.78 10.50
C ILE A 180 -5.45 -11.94 11.84
N ASP A 181 -5.36 -13.17 12.35
CA ASP A 181 -4.66 -13.48 13.60
C ASP A 181 -3.14 -13.34 13.45
N ILE A 182 -2.62 -13.21 12.23
CA ILE A 182 -1.19 -13.01 11.96
C ILE A 182 -0.89 -11.53 11.68
N ILE A 183 -1.69 -10.89 10.83
CA ILE A 183 -1.49 -9.51 10.39
C ILE A 183 -1.52 -8.56 11.59
N PHE A 184 -2.52 -8.73 12.47
CA PHE A 184 -2.77 -7.81 13.57
C PHE A 184 -2.02 -8.14 14.87
N LYS A 185 -0.95 -8.94 14.79
CA LYS A 185 -0.08 -9.16 15.96
C LYS A 185 0.83 -7.97 16.21
N PRO A 186 1.15 -7.67 17.50
CA PRO A 186 2.07 -6.59 17.84
C PRO A 186 3.44 -6.70 17.15
N ASP A 187 3.95 -7.91 16.96
CA ASP A 187 5.25 -8.20 16.36
C ASP A 187 5.23 -8.21 14.82
N PHE A 188 4.08 -7.97 14.18
CA PHE A 188 3.96 -7.78 12.75
C PHE A 188 3.35 -6.42 12.38
N LEU A 189 2.09 -6.33 11.93
CA LEU A 189 1.50 -5.05 11.48
C LEU A 189 0.73 -4.29 12.58
N GLY A 190 0.80 -4.73 13.83
CA GLY A 190 0.21 -4.02 14.98
C GLY A 190 -1.28 -4.31 15.18
N THR A 191 -1.80 -3.98 16.35
CA THR A 191 -3.16 -4.39 16.77
C THR A 191 -4.27 -3.53 16.16
N ASN A 192 -5.53 -3.81 16.55
CA ASN A 192 -6.60 -2.81 16.45
C ASN A 192 -6.25 -1.55 17.25
N GLY A 193 -6.92 -0.45 16.94
CA GLY A 193 -6.91 0.76 17.74
C GLY A 193 -7.64 0.58 19.08
N THR A 194 -7.32 1.43 20.05
CA THR A 194 -7.99 1.49 21.35
C THR A 194 -8.13 2.92 21.84
N GLY A 195 -9.01 3.15 22.82
CA GLY A 195 -9.22 4.44 23.46
C GLY A 195 -10.41 5.24 22.89
N THR A 196 -11.10 4.70 21.89
CA THR A 196 -12.33 5.29 21.36
C THR A 196 -13.41 4.22 21.23
N THR A 197 -14.56 4.47 21.85
CA THR A 197 -15.77 3.67 21.65
C THR A 197 -16.72 4.44 20.75
N ILE A 198 -17.15 3.82 19.66
CA ILE A 198 -18.15 4.37 18.73
C ILE A 198 -19.47 3.61 18.88
N ASN A 199 -20.57 4.27 18.56
CA ASN A 199 -21.89 3.65 18.44
C ASN A 199 -22.29 3.58 16.97
N VAL A 200 -22.71 2.41 16.49
CA VAL A 200 -23.25 2.25 15.14
C VAL A 200 -24.77 2.14 15.25
N PRO A 201 -25.56 3.11 14.74
CA PRO A 201 -27.02 3.03 14.76
C PRO A 201 -27.52 1.73 14.10
N GLY A 202 -28.38 1.00 14.81
CA GLY A 202 -28.90 -0.30 14.36
C GLY A 202 -27.93 -1.48 14.57
N ALA A 203 -26.81 -1.28 15.26
CA ALA A 203 -25.91 -2.33 15.72
C ALA A 203 -25.43 -2.03 17.16
N ASP A 204 -24.18 -2.39 17.48
CA ASP A 204 -23.59 -2.29 18.81
C ASP A 204 -22.58 -1.13 18.92
N THR A 205 -21.91 -1.08 20.08
CA THR A 205 -20.72 -0.26 20.28
C THR A 205 -19.45 -1.01 19.89
N PHE A 206 -18.50 -0.32 19.27
CA PHE A 206 -17.26 -0.89 18.78
C PHE A 206 -16.06 -0.12 19.33
N LEU A 207 -15.00 -0.86 19.66
CA LEU A 207 -13.73 -0.29 20.12
C LEU A 207 -12.78 -0.10 18.94
N GLY A 208 -12.16 1.07 18.89
CA GLY A 208 -11.05 1.36 17.99
C GLY A 208 -10.31 2.61 18.45
N GLY A 209 -9.72 3.33 17.49
CA GLY A 209 -8.98 4.56 17.72
C GLY A 209 -7.52 4.41 17.36
N SER A 210 -6.63 5.06 18.11
CA SER A 210 -5.18 4.99 17.86
C SER A 210 -4.64 3.58 18.14
N VAL A 211 -3.77 3.09 17.28
CA VAL A 211 -2.99 1.86 17.51
C VAL A 211 -1.95 2.16 18.59
N GLN A 212 -2.18 1.66 19.80
CA GLN A 212 -1.32 1.94 20.96
C GLN A 212 -0.15 0.96 21.10
N PHE A 213 -0.27 -0.25 20.54
CA PHE A 213 0.70 -1.33 20.71
C PHE A 213 1.10 -1.97 19.37
N GLY A 214 2.37 -2.40 19.28
CA GLY A 214 2.95 -3.07 18.13
C GLY A 214 3.86 -2.19 17.28
N ASN A 215 4.44 -2.77 16.23
CA ASN A 215 5.51 -2.14 15.44
C ASN A 215 5.17 -0.79 14.78
N PHE A 216 3.87 -0.52 14.62
CA PHE A 216 3.32 0.65 13.95
C PHE A 216 2.45 1.52 14.86
N SER A 217 2.74 1.51 16.17
CA SER A 217 2.22 2.50 17.11
C SER A 217 3.16 3.70 17.25
N GLU A 218 2.64 4.85 17.70
CA GLU A 218 3.48 6.01 18.01
C GLU A 218 4.52 5.71 19.10
N ALA A 219 4.15 4.85 20.07
CA ALA A 219 5.05 4.42 21.14
C ALA A 219 6.27 3.65 20.59
N ASP A 220 6.16 3.01 19.43
CA ASP A 220 7.25 2.33 18.74
C ASP A 220 7.88 3.17 17.61
N GLY A 221 7.58 4.49 17.61
CA GLY A 221 8.15 5.48 16.72
C GLY A 221 7.46 5.62 15.37
N TRP A 222 6.27 5.02 15.18
CA TRP A 222 5.47 5.20 13.98
C TRP A 222 4.60 6.46 14.08
N VAL A 223 5.19 7.59 13.72
CA VAL A 223 4.53 8.91 13.75
C VAL A 223 4.16 9.30 12.32
N LEU A 224 2.87 9.42 12.03
CA LEU A 224 2.36 9.78 10.71
C LEU A 224 2.52 11.26 10.42
N ASN A 225 2.69 11.60 9.14
CA ASN A 225 2.71 12.99 8.72
C ASN A 225 1.27 13.51 8.63
N LYS A 226 0.94 14.54 9.43
CA LYS A 226 -0.41 15.14 9.48
C LYS A 226 -0.94 15.64 8.14
N ASN A 227 -0.05 16.09 7.26
CA ASN A 227 -0.43 16.57 5.92
C ASN A 227 -0.76 15.43 4.95
N LEU A 228 -0.40 14.19 5.31
CA LEU A 228 -0.66 12.98 4.52
C LEU A 228 -1.67 12.05 5.21
N HIS A 229 -2.03 12.33 6.46
CA HIS A 229 -3.01 11.57 7.24
C HIS A 229 -4.25 12.44 7.46
N ILE A 230 -5.15 12.35 6.48
CA ILE A 230 -6.25 13.29 6.29
C ILE A 230 -7.59 12.56 6.28
N ASP A 231 -8.60 13.21 6.85
CA ASP A 231 -10.00 12.83 6.69
C ASP A 231 -10.46 13.33 5.31
N GLN A 232 -10.92 12.40 4.47
CA GLN A 232 -11.28 12.71 3.09
C GLN A 232 -12.60 13.50 2.95
N VAL A 233 -13.39 13.59 4.03
CA VAL A 233 -14.68 14.29 4.06
C VAL A 233 -14.49 15.72 4.56
N THR A 234 -13.79 15.88 5.68
CA THR A 234 -13.57 17.20 6.30
C THR A 234 -12.33 17.91 5.78
N ASN A 235 -11.44 17.18 5.10
CA ASN A 235 -10.13 17.65 4.65
C ASN A 235 -9.19 18.06 5.81
N GLU A 236 -9.53 17.66 7.05
CA GLU A 236 -8.73 17.90 8.24
C GLU A 236 -7.75 16.75 8.49
N THR A 237 -6.76 16.95 9.36
CA THR A 237 -5.84 15.88 9.73
C THR A 237 -6.46 14.93 10.75
N LEU A 238 -6.24 13.62 10.56
CA LEU A 238 -6.51 12.58 11.55
C LEU A 238 -5.45 12.51 12.66
N GLY A 239 -4.42 13.37 12.60
CA GLY A 239 -3.33 13.44 13.56
C GLY A 239 -2.13 12.58 13.19
N THR A 240 -1.26 12.35 14.16
CA THR A 240 -0.02 11.57 14.02
C THR A 240 -0.13 10.06 14.34
N PRO A 241 -1.10 9.57 15.14
CA PRO A 241 -1.25 8.14 15.35
C PRO A 241 -1.83 7.44 14.13
N LEU A 242 -1.43 6.18 13.93
CA LEU A 242 -2.18 5.26 13.07
C LEU A 242 -3.53 4.95 13.73
N ILE A 243 -4.63 5.03 12.98
CA ILE A 243 -5.99 4.84 13.51
C ILE A 243 -6.64 3.62 12.86
N ARG A 244 -7.18 2.70 13.67
CA ARG A 244 -7.89 1.50 13.21
C ARG A 244 -9.18 1.27 13.99
N PHE A 245 -10.18 0.79 13.27
CA PHE A 245 -11.44 0.32 13.82
C PHE A 245 -11.79 -0.99 13.11
N LEU A 246 -11.21 -2.09 13.60
CA LEU A 246 -11.35 -3.38 12.94
C LEU A 246 -12.78 -3.92 13.06
N LYS A 247 -13.31 -4.44 11.94
CA LYS A 247 -14.59 -5.15 11.87
C LYS A 247 -15.79 -4.36 12.40
N VAL A 248 -15.88 -3.08 12.03
CA VAL A 248 -17.09 -2.27 12.26
C VAL A 248 -18.10 -2.53 11.13
N PRO A 249 -19.37 -2.86 11.42
CA PRO A 249 -20.41 -3.01 10.41
C PRO A 249 -20.54 -1.77 9.51
N PRO A 250 -20.81 -1.95 8.20
CA PRO A 250 -21.12 -3.21 7.52
C PRO A 250 -19.88 -4.04 7.12
N ALA A 251 -18.68 -3.53 7.40
CA ALA A 251 -17.41 -4.14 7.01
C ALA A 251 -16.83 -5.09 8.08
N ASN A 252 -17.67 -5.96 8.65
CA ASN A 252 -17.32 -6.82 9.79
C ASN A 252 -17.32 -8.32 9.48
N ASN A 253 -17.85 -8.73 8.33
CA ASN A 253 -17.86 -10.12 7.89
C ASN A 253 -16.49 -10.49 7.32
N TYR A 254 -15.81 -11.42 7.99
CA TYR A 254 -14.53 -11.94 7.57
C TYR A 254 -14.42 -13.41 7.96
N PRO A 255 -13.83 -14.28 7.11
CA PRO A 255 -13.20 -13.99 5.81
C PRO A 255 -14.22 -13.66 4.71
N LEU A 256 -13.72 -13.15 3.58
CA LEU A 256 -14.56 -13.07 2.38
C LEU A 256 -14.86 -14.49 1.85
N PRO A 257 -16.10 -14.77 1.39
CA PRO A 257 -16.43 -16.07 0.83
C PRO A 257 -15.57 -16.42 -0.39
N GLN A 258 -15.01 -17.64 -0.42
CA GLN A 258 -14.24 -18.13 -1.57
C GLN A 258 -15.06 -18.10 -2.87
N THR A 259 -16.38 -18.26 -2.78
CA THR A 259 -17.29 -18.18 -3.92
C THR A 259 -17.28 -16.79 -4.58
N GLU A 260 -17.15 -15.71 -3.80
CA GLU A 260 -17.04 -14.35 -4.35
C GLU A 260 -15.75 -14.19 -5.16
N ILE A 261 -14.62 -14.71 -4.64
CA ILE A 261 -13.35 -14.70 -5.36
C ILE A 261 -13.41 -15.56 -6.63
N ASN A 262 -14.09 -16.70 -6.59
CA ASN A 262 -14.26 -17.56 -7.76
C ASN A 262 -15.10 -16.87 -8.85
N ASN A 263 -16.20 -16.20 -8.48
CA ASN A 263 -17.02 -15.45 -9.41
C ASN A 263 -16.23 -14.28 -10.03
N LEU A 264 -15.49 -13.54 -9.20
CA LEU A 264 -14.59 -12.47 -9.64
C LEU A 264 -13.59 -12.97 -10.69
N LEU A 265 -12.93 -14.11 -10.42
CA LEU A 265 -11.95 -14.72 -11.34
C LEU A 265 -12.57 -15.38 -12.58
N ASN A 266 -13.90 -15.46 -12.68
CA ASN A 266 -14.62 -15.95 -13.86
C ASN A 266 -15.10 -14.85 -14.80
N ILE A 267 -15.03 -13.57 -14.37
CA ILE A 267 -15.36 -12.43 -15.23
C ILE A 267 -14.40 -12.43 -16.44
N ASN A 268 -14.94 -12.25 -17.65
CA ASN A 268 -14.15 -12.31 -18.89
C ASN A 268 -13.81 -10.93 -19.47
N ASP A 269 -14.54 -9.89 -19.08
CA ASP A 269 -14.34 -8.52 -19.55
C ASP A 269 -13.61 -7.68 -18.49
N TYR A 270 -12.55 -6.99 -18.89
CA TYR A 270 -11.78 -6.14 -17.98
C TYR A 270 -12.62 -5.00 -17.41
N LEU A 271 -13.54 -4.42 -18.20
CA LEU A 271 -14.35 -3.29 -17.76
C LEU A 271 -15.40 -3.67 -16.72
N GLN A 272 -15.77 -4.96 -16.63
CA GLN A 272 -16.55 -5.52 -15.54
C GLN A 272 -15.67 -6.06 -14.40
N PHE A 273 -14.52 -6.66 -14.70
CA PHE A 273 -13.60 -7.21 -13.70
C PHE A 273 -13.03 -6.12 -12.80
N ARG A 274 -12.58 -4.99 -13.39
CA ARG A 274 -11.98 -3.86 -12.66
C ARG A 274 -12.90 -3.32 -11.57
N PRO A 275 -14.16 -2.91 -11.83
CA PRO A 275 -15.05 -2.44 -10.76
C PRO A 275 -15.39 -3.54 -9.75
N ALA A 276 -15.43 -4.80 -10.16
CA ALA A 276 -15.70 -5.92 -9.25
C ALA A 276 -14.55 -6.18 -8.27
N ILE A 277 -13.29 -6.11 -8.72
CA ILE A 277 -12.12 -6.29 -7.85
C ILE A 277 -11.82 -5.05 -7.02
N GLU A 278 -12.02 -3.85 -7.57
CA GLU A 278 -11.93 -2.59 -6.84
C GLU A 278 -13.02 -2.50 -5.76
N GLY A 279 -14.18 -3.09 -6.02
CA GLY A 279 -15.22 -3.34 -5.03
C GLY A 279 -16.41 -2.39 -5.11
N ASP A 280 -16.68 -1.82 -6.28
CA ASP A 280 -17.88 -1.00 -6.55
C ASP A 280 -19.10 -1.87 -6.89
N ILE A 281 -18.86 -3.08 -7.39
CA ILE A 281 -19.89 -4.06 -7.73
C ILE A 281 -19.49 -5.45 -7.23
N SER A 282 -20.47 -6.31 -7.01
CA SER A 282 -20.28 -7.76 -6.99
C SER A 282 -20.90 -8.36 -8.25
N VAL A 283 -20.34 -9.48 -8.71
CA VAL A 283 -20.84 -10.21 -9.88
C VAL A 283 -21.19 -11.63 -9.45
N ASP A 284 -22.43 -12.05 -9.69
CA ASP A 284 -22.88 -13.40 -9.39
C ASP A 284 -22.42 -14.42 -10.46
N SER A 285 -22.74 -15.71 -10.26
CA SER A 285 -22.37 -16.77 -11.21
C SER A 285 -23.05 -16.66 -12.59
N ASN A 286 -24.12 -15.86 -12.69
CA ASN A 286 -24.85 -15.60 -13.93
C ASN A 286 -24.34 -14.33 -14.65
N GLY A 287 -23.39 -13.60 -14.04
CA GLY A 287 -22.87 -12.34 -14.57
C GLY A 287 -23.69 -11.11 -14.20
N ASN A 288 -24.65 -11.22 -13.27
CA ASN A 288 -25.43 -10.07 -12.82
C ASN A 288 -24.62 -9.21 -11.86
N GLU A 289 -24.70 -7.89 -12.05
CA GLU A 289 -23.99 -6.91 -11.23
C GLU A 289 -24.87 -6.38 -10.10
N THR A 290 -24.32 -6.32 -8.90
CA THR A 290 -24.95 -5.63 -7.76
C THR A 290 -24.02 -4.53 -7.27
N PRO A 291 -24.40 -3.24 -7.35
CA PRO A 291 -23.62 -2.14 -6.80
C PRO A 291 -23.50 -2.19 -5.27
N GLY A 292 -22.37 -1.75 -4.73
CA GLY A 292 -22.15 -1.74 -3.30
C GLY A 292 -20.68 -1.58 -2.93
N VAL A 293 -20.30 -2.09 -1.75
CA VAL A 293 -18.94 -2.06 -1.24
C VAL A 293 -18.50 -3.51 -1.02
N PHE A 294 -17.63 -4.01 -1.88
CA PHE A 294 -17.18 -5.40 -1.91
C PHE A 294 -15.65 -5.48 -1.93
N THR A 295 -15.11 -6.70 -1.87
CA THR A 295 -13.70 -7.02 -2.19
C THR A 295 -12.70 -5.99 -1.64
N HIS A 296 -11.98 -5.26 -2.49
CA HIS A 296 -10.97 -4.28 -2.09
C HIS A 296 -11.56 -3.15 -1.21
N ASN A 297 -12.59 -2.44 -1.68
CA ASN A 297 -13.21 -1.36 -0.91
C ASN A 297 -13.77 -1.83 0.44
N TYR A 298 -14.28 -3.07 0.50
CA TYR A 298 -14.77 -3.67 1.74
C TYR A 298 -13.65 -3.85 2.77
N LEU A 299 -12.47 -4.30 2.34
CA LEU A 299 -11.34 -4.50 3.25
C LEU A 299 -10.72 -3.19 3.74
N HIS A 300 -10.77 -2.11 2.95
CA HIS A 300 -10.47 -0.76 3.45
C HIS A 300 -11.37 -0.39 4.63
N GLY A 301 -12.69 -0.60 4.47
CA GLY A 301 -13.68 -0.42 5.53
C GLY A 301 -13.50 -1.38 6.71
N LEU A 302 -13.06 -2.62 6.47
CA LEU A 302 -12.87 -3.62 7.52
C LEU A 302 -11.73 -3.24 8.47
N VAL A 303 -10.69 -2.58 7.97
CA VAL A 303 -9.53 -2.17 8.77
C VAL A 303 -9.72 -0.78 9.37
N GLY A 304 -10.22 0.16 8.57
CA GLY A 304 -10.36 1.55 8.99
C GLY A 304 -11.66 1.83 9.74
N GLY A 305 -12.72 1.06 9.51
CA GLY A 305 -14.06 1.29 10.04
C GLY A 305 -14.78 2.47 9.38
N ILE A 306 -16.10 2.38 9.32
CA ILE A 306 -17.02 3.45 8.93
C ILE A 306 -18.21 3.43 9.88
N ILE A 307 -18.89 4.57 10.02
CA ILE A 307 -20.18 4.65 10.69
C ILE A 307 -21.24 4.81 9.60
N VAL A 308 -22.23 3.92 9.61
CA VAL A 308 -23.44 4.00 8.78
C VAL A 308 -24.67 3.95 9.68
N ASP A 309 -25.81 4.42 9.19
CA ASP A 309 -27.08 4.19 9.88
C ASP A 309 -27.76 2.92 9.36
N LEU A 310 -27.63 1.82 10.10
CA LEU A 310 -28.24 0.53 9.72
C LEU A 310 -29.75 0.47 9.99
N THR A 311 -30.33 1.51 10.61
CA THR A 311 -31.79 1.60 10.79
C THR A 311 -32.52 2.06 9.53
N GLN A 312 -31.77 2.52 8.51
CA GLN A 312 -32.28 3.02 7.24
C GLN A 312 -31.82 2.14 6.07
N PHE A 313 -32.60 2.07 4.99
CA PHE A 313 -32.27 1.31 3.78
C PHE A 313 -32.40 2.18 2.51
N PRO A 314 -31.33 2.33 1.70
CA PRO A 314 -29.97 1.82 1.94
C PRO A 314 -29.30 2.54 3.14
N PRO A 315 -28.39 1.90 3.89
CA PRO A 315 -27.72 2.53 5.03
C PRO A 315 -26.88 3.74 4.59
N PRO A 316 -27.22 4.98 5.00
CA PRO A 316 -26.42 6.14 4.65
C PRO A 316 -25.09 6.12 5.41
N LEU A 317 -24.00 6.49 4.72
CA LEU A 317 -22.70 6.72 5.34
C LEU A 317 -22.77 7.99 6.21
N LEU A 318 -22.43 7.85 7.49
CA LEU A 318 -22.35 8.96 8.43
C LEU A 318 -20.91 9.47 8.59
N GLN A 319 -19.94 8.57 8.72
CA GLN A 319 -18.55 8.95 8.97
C GLN A 319 -17.54 7.90 8.49
N ARG A 320 -16.37 8.35 8.04
CA ARG A 320 -15.17 7.52 7.87
C ARG A 320 -14.27 7.69 9.06
N LEU A 321 -13.69 6.59 9.56
CA LEU A 321 -12.97 6.62 10.82
C LEU A 321 -11.45 6.56 10.61
N GLY A 322 -10.89 5.37 10.58
CA GLY A 322 -9.46 5.12 10.62
C GLY A 322 -8.74 5.34 9.29
N THR A 323 -7.43 5.12 9.36
CA THR A 323 -6.48 5.39 8.30
C THR A 323 -6.81 4.66 6.99
N MET A 324 -7.15 3.36 7.06
CA MET A 324 -7.49 2.57 5.86
C MET A 324 -8.83 2.97 5.23
N SER A 325 -9.77 3.56 5.98
CA SER A 325 -11.08 4.00 5.44
C SER A 325 -11.00 5.38 4.78
N ASN A 326 -9.92 6.12 5.01
CA ASN A 326 -9.63 7.42 4.41
C ASN A 326 -8.64 7.23 3.27
N VAL A 327 -9.17 7.06 2.06
CA VAL A 327 -8.47 6.58 0.86
C VAL A 327 -7.18 7.35 0.58
N PRO A 328 -7.14 8.71 0.56
CA PRO A 328 -5.94 9.44 0.19
C PRO A 328 -4.71 9.02 1.00
N GLY A 329 -4.87 8.97 2.33
CA GLY A 329 -3.82 8.65 3.29
C GLY A 329 -3.75 7.18 3.68
N SER A 330 -4.54 6.29 3.05
CA SER A 330 -4.60 4.88 3.46
C SER A 330 -3.25 4.13 3.46
N PRO A 331 -2.26 4.44 2.58
CA PRO A 331 -0.93 3.84 2.67
C PRO A 331 -0.13 4.22 3.93
N ASN A 332 -0.59 5.17 4.75
CA ASN A 332 -0.02 5.38 6.09
C ASN A 332 -0.17 4.15 6.99
N ASP A 333 -1.16 3.29 6.73
CA ASP A 333 -1.26 1.97 7.35
C ASP A 333 -0.47 0.94 6.50
N PRO A 334 0.58 0.30 7.03
CA PRO A 334 1.36 -0.71 6.30
C PRO A 334 0.54 -1.92 5.82
N ILE A 335 -0.68 -2.14 6.32
CA ILE A 335 -1.60 -3.18 5.82
C ILE A 335 -1.99 -2.92 4.36
N PHE A 336 -2.01 -1.66 3.92
CA PHE A 336 -2.27 -1.27 2.53
C PHE A 336 -1.45 -2.12 1.55
N TRP A 337 -0.15 -2.29 1.82
CA TRP A 337 0.75 -3.01 0.92
C TRP A 337 0.38 -4.49 0.75
N LEU A 338 -0.03 -5.15 1.83
CA LEU A 338 -0.47 -6.55 1.79
C LEU A 338 -1.83 -6.70 1.13
N HIS A 339 -2.71 -5.74 1.39
CA HIS A 339 -4.05 -5.68 0.82
C HIS A 339 -3.96 -5.53 -0.70
N HIS A 340 -3.22 -4.54 -1.20
CA HIS A 340 -3.02 -4.32 -2.64
C HIS A 340 -2.16 -5.38 -3.30
N ALA A 341 -1.22 -6.02 -2.59
CA ALA A 341 -0.54 -7.20 -3.13
C ALA A 341 -1.50 -8.36 -3.40
N ASN A 342 -2.59 -8.51 -2.62
CA ASN A 342 -3.61 -9.50 -2.93
C ASN A 342 -4.51 -9.08 -4.12
N VAL A 343 -4.85 -7.79 -4.23
CA VAL A 343 -5.51 -7.25 -5.44
C VAL A 343 -4.70 -7.58 -6.69
N ASP A 344 -3.40 -7.26 -6.66
CA ASP A 344 -2.49 -7.50 -7.76
C ASP A 344 -2.30 -9.00 -8.06
N ARG A 345 -2.25 -9.85 -7.02
CA ARG A 345 -2.23 -11.32 -7.17
C ARG A 345 -3.47 -11.83 -7.89
N LEU A 346 -4.66 -11.37 -7.50
CA LEU A 346 -5.92 -11.78 -8.12
C LEU A 346 -6.00 -11.28 -9.57
N TRP A 347 -5.52 -10.08 -9.85
CA TRP A 347 -5.40 -9.61 -11.23
C TRP A 347 -4.43 -10.46 -12.05
N ALA A 348 -3.26 -10.79 -11.52
CA ALA A 348 -2.32 -11.69 -12.18
C ALA A 348 -2.91 -13.07 -12.45
N GLN A 349 -3.65 -13.63 -11.49
CA GLN A 349 -4.36 -14.90 -11.67
C GLN A 349 -5.45 -14.79 -12.75
N TRP A 350 -6.21 -13.69 -12.76
CA TRP A 350 -7.20 -13.41 -13.79
C TRP A 350 -6.57 -13.35 -15.20
N GLN A 351 -5.39 -12.73 -15.33
CA GLN A 351 -4.65 -12.65 -16.60
C GLN A 351 -4.20 -14.03 -17.12
N GLU A 352 -3.88 -14.96 -16.21
CA GLU A 352 -3.42 -16.32 -16.54
C GLU A 352 -4.58 -17.30 -16.85
N ASN A 353 -5.85 -16.93 -16.59
CA ASN A 353 -7.04 -17.76 -16.82
C ASN A 353 -7.48 -17.83 -18.31
N HIS A 354 -6.53 -17.94 -19.25
CA HIS A 354 -6.75 -18.18 -20.69
C HIS A 354 -7.77 -17.23 -21.37
N ARG A 355 -7.66 -15.92 -21.12
CA ARG A 355 -8.58 -14.92 -21.68
C ARG A 355 -8.29 -14.59 -23.16
N PRO A 356 -9.31 -14.30 -23.99
CA PRO A 356 -9.13 -13.91 -25.38
C PRO A 356 -8.44 -12.53 -25.52
N LYS A 357 -7.53 -12.43 -26.50
CA LYS A 357 -6.58 -11.31 -26.71
C LYS A 357 -7.16 -9.89 -26.71
N LYS A 358 -8.44 -9.71 -27.08
CA LYS A 358 -9.08 -8.39 -27.24
C LYS A 358 -9.72 -7.84 -25.95
N ALA A 359 -9.73 -8.59 -24.85
CA ALA A 359 -10.52 -8.29 -23.65
C ALA A 359 -9.70 -7.87 -22.40
N PHE A 360 -8.38 -7.65 -22.55
CA PHE A 360 -7.50 -7.49 -21.39
C PHE A 360 -7.41 -6.09 -20.79
N TYR A 361 -7.62 -5.04 -21.60
CA TYR A 361 -7.51 -3.65 -21.16
C TYR A 361 -8.05 -2.69 -22.24
N PRO A 362 -8.72 -1.58 -21.89
CA PRO A 362 -9.24 -0.63 -22.87
C PRO A 362 -8.14 0.15 -23.60
N LYS A 363 -8.21 0.19 -24.94
CA LYS A 363 -7.28 0.97 -25.78
C LYS A 363 -7.57 2.48 -25.78
N ALA A 364 -8.83 2.85 -25.61
CA ALA A 364 -9.35 4.21 -25.75
C ALA A 364 -10.66 4.36 -24.94
N ASN A 365 -11.25 5.55 -24.95
CA ASN A 365 -12.52 5.89 -24.29
C ASN A 365 -12.50 5.78 -22.76
N GLN A 366 -11.32 5.93 -22.16
CA GLN A 366 -11.16 6.19 -20.74
C GLN A 366 -10.57 7.60 -20.57
N PRO A 367 -10.62 8.20 -19.37
CA PRO A 367 -9.91 9.44 -19.12
C PRO A 367 -8.39 9.27 -19.27
N TYR A 368 -7.68 10.39 -19.41
CA TYR A 368 -6.23 10.39 -19.56
C TYR A 368 -5.55 9.61 -18.42
N GLY A 369 -4.52 8.85 -18.77
CA GLY A 369 -3.78 7.98 -17.85
C GLY A 369 -4.42 6.60 -17.66
N HIS A 370 -5.66 6.40 -18.10
CA HIS A 370 -6.36 5.12 -17.97
C HIS A 370 -6.50 4.36 -19.29
N ASN A 371 -6.23 4.98 -20.44
CA ASN A 371 -6.13 4.25 -21.71
C ASN A 371 -4.80 3.51 -21.80
N LEU A 372 -4.78 2.41 -22.58
CA LEU A 372 -3.64 1.49 -22.67
C LEU A 372 -2.26 2.17 -22.84
N ASN A 373 -2.17 3.23 -23.65
CA ASN A 373 -0.92 3.90 -23.97
C ASN A 373 -0.80 5.30 -23.34
N ASP A 374 -1.76 5.72 -22.52
CA ASP A 374 -1.64 7.01 -21.85
C ASP A 374 -0.63 6.91 -20.71
N PRO A 375 0.25 7.90 -20.54
CA PRO A 375 1.11 7.98 -19.37
C PRO A 375 0.29 8.14 -18.08
N MET A 376 0.55 7.29 -17.09
CA MET A 376 -0.07 7.37 -15.76
C MET A 376 0.66 8.41 -14.90
N TRP A 377 -0.06 9.31 -14.22
CA TRP A 377 0.57 10.18 -13.23
C TRP A 377 1.02 9.37 -12.00
N PRO A 378 2.18 9.64 -11.36
CA PRO A 378 3.13 10.73 -11.60
C PRO A 378 4.20 10.42 -12.66
N TRP A 379 4.06 9.30 -13.36
CA TRP A 379 4.97 8.81 -14.41
C TRP A 379 4.52 9.28 -15.78
N ASP A 380 4.07 10.54 -15.87
CA ASP A 380 3.53 11.16 -17.08
C ASP A 380 4.48 12.18 -17.73
N GLY A 381 5.71 12.26 -17.21
CA GLY A 381 6.74 13.19 -17.67
C GLY A 381 6.55 14.60 -17.14
N GLY A 382 5.73 14.77 -16.09
CA GLY A 382 5.43 16.07 -15.50
C GLY A 382 4.38 16.86 -16.27
N GLN A 383 3.56 16.17 -17.08
CA GLN A 383 2.47 16.79 -17.84
C GLN A 383 1.34 17.26 -16.93
N SER A 384 1.09 16.55 -15.83
CA SER A 384 0.01 16.83 -14.91
C SER A 384 0.51 17.19 -13.51
N LYS A 385 -0.18 18.13 -12.87
CA LYS A 385 0.10 18.54 -11.49
C LYS A 385 -1.18 18.45 -10.67
N PRO A 386 -1.16 17.72 -9.54
CA PRO A 386 -2.34 17.61 -8.70
C PRO A 386 -2.65 18.96 -8.04
N GLY A 387 -3.93 19.18 -7.77
CA GLY A 387 -4.39 20.28 -6.94
C GLY A 387 -4.12 20.03 -5.46
N LYS A 388 -4.51 21.00 -4.63
CA LYS A 388 -4.38 20.89 -3.17
C LYS A 388 -5.28 19.78 -2.62
N ILE A 389 -4.74 18.90 -1.80
CA ILE A 389 -5.51 17.97 -0.95
C ILE A 389 -5.01 18.11 0.48
N GLY A 390 -5.95 18.11 1.44
CA GLY A 390 -5.66 18.21 2.85
C GLY A 390 -5.24 19.63 3.28
N PRO A 391 -4.71 19.75 4.51
CA PRO A 391 -4.25 21.03 5.05
C PRO A 391 -2.89 21.46 4.48
N GLY A 392 -2.09 20.53 3.96
CA GLY A 392 -0.73 20.78 3.47
C GLY A 392 -0.64 21.10 1.97
N ASP A 393 0.54 21.56 1.54
CA ASP A 393 0.90 21.62 0.12
C ASP A 393 1.51 20.29 -0.30
N ILE A 394 0.70 19.43 -0.94
CA ILE A 394 1.12 18.11 -1.39
C ILE A 394 2.31 18.17 -2.37
N LEU A 395 2.41 19.22 -3.20
CA LEU A 395 3.48 19.34 -4.19
C LEU A 395 4.86 19.44 -3.52
N SER A 396 4.93 20.11 -2.37
CA SER A 396 6.16 20.20 -1.56
C SER A 396 6.58 18.87 -0.93
N LEU A 397 5.68 17.90 -0.87
CA LEU A 397 5.87 16.59 -0.23
C LEU A 397 6.17 15.49 -1.26
N LEU A 398 5.89 15.72 -2.54
CA LEU A 398 6.16 14.75 -3.59
C LEU A 398 7.66 14.55 -3.81
N PRO A 399 8.11 13.32 -4.13
CA PRO A 399 9.45 13.12 -4.64
C PRO A 399 9.60 13.78 -6.02
N SER A 400 10.85 13.97 -6.45
CA SER A 400 11.12 14.37 -7.84
C SER A 400 10.95 13.18 -8.78
N PHE A 401 10.23 13.39 -9.88
CA PHE A 401 10.09 12.40 -10.96
C PHE A 401 10.93 12.82 -12.15
N ALA A 402 11.66 11.89 -12.74
CA ALA A 402 12.47 12.19 -13.91
C ALA A 402 11.53 12.40 -15.12
N PRO A 403 11.75 13.41 -15.99
CA PRO A 403 10.88 13.65 -17.15
C PRO A 403 10.77 12.48 -18.13
N ASN A 404 11.74 11.57 -18.11
CA ASN A 404 11.77 10.35 -18.94
C ASN A 404 11.26 9.10 -18.21
N ASP A 405 10.83 9.22 -16.95
CA ASP A 405 10.18 8.15 -16.20
C ASP A 405 8.71 8.08 -16.59
N ILE A 406 8.46 7.53 -17.78
CA ILE A 406 7.13 7.38 -18.37
C ILE A 406 6.67 5.94 -18.18
N VAL A 407 5.51 5.75 -17.57
CA VAL A 407 4.86 4.44 -17.42
C VAL A 407 3.42 4.51 -17.89
N THR A 408 3.04 3.57 -18.75
CA THR A 408 1.67 3.43 -19.28
C THR A 408 1.04 2.14 -18.76
N PRO A 409 -0.31 1.99 -18.81
CA PRO A 409 -0.93 0.72 -18.45
C PRO A 409 -0.38 -0.49 -19.20
N LYS A 410 -0.02 -0.32 -20.48
CA LYS A 410 0.59 -1.35 -21.33
C LYS A 410 1.85 -1.96 -20.69
N ASP A 411 2.67 -1.15 -20.06
CA ASP A 411 3.94 -1.59 -19.46
C ASP A 411 3.68 -2.55 -18.29
N THR A 412 2.57 -2.35 -17.57
CA THR A 412 2.18 -3.09 -16.36
C THR A 412 1.52 -4.46 -16.63
N LEU A 413 1.03 -4.68 -17.85
CA LEU A 413 0.20 -5.85 -18.16
C LEU A 413 0.96 -7.17 -18.04
N ASN A 414 2.26 -7.18 -18.35
CA ASN A 414 3.08 -8.38 -18.21
C ASN A 414 3.78 -8.39 -16.85
N LEU A 415 3.15 -9.05 -15.87
CA LEU A 415 3.70 -9.23 -14.53
C LEU A 415 5.16 -9.70 -14.54
N ARG A 416 5.52 -10.62 -15.46
CA ARG A 416 6.86 -11.21 -15.48
C ARG A 416 7.95 -10.21 -15.88
N LYS A 417 7.60 -9.15 -16.63
CA LYS A 417 8.54 -8.05 -16.94
C LYS A 417 8.92 -7.23 -15.71
N TYR A 418 8.15 -7.29 -14.62
CA TYR A 418 8.44 -6.59 -13.37
C TYR A 418 9.47 -7.30 -12.47
N GLY A 419 9.82 -8.55 -12.80
CA GLY A 419 10.82 -9.33 -12.07
C GLY A 419 10.33 -9.83 -10.71
N TYR A 420 9.05 -10.14 -10.57
CA TYR A 420 8.49 -10.86 -9.43
C TYR A 420 7.36 -11.79 -9.87
N THR A 421 6.97 -12.72 -9.00
CA THR A 421 5.76 -13.54 -9.16
C THR A 421 5.10 -13.79 -7.81
N TYR A 422 3.97 -14.49 -7.81
CA TYR A 422 3.27 -14.97 -6.62
C TYR A 422 3.52 -16.47 -6.44
N ASP A 423 3.58 -16.92 -5.19
CA ASP A 423 3.69 -18.36 -4.86
C ASP A 423 2.61 -19.21 -5.53
N THR A 424 1.38 -18.72 -5.61
CA THR A 424 0.24 -19.37 -6.28
C THR A 424 0.40 -19.47 -7.79
N LEU A 425 1.32 -18.70 -8.41
CA LEU A 425 1.53 -18.65 -9.86
C LEU A 425 2.84 -19.32 -10.31
N ARG A 426 3.65 -19.87 -9.38
CA ARG A 426 4.95 -20.50 -9.68
C ARG A 426 4.86 -21.68 -10.63
N HIS A 427 3.77 -22.44 -10.57
CA HIS A 427 3.61 -23.69 -11.33
C HIS A 427 3.10 -23.47 -12.76
N VAL A 428 2.74 -22.24 -13.13
CA VAL A 428 2.28 -21.89 -14.49
C VAL A 428 3.49 -21.70 -15.43
N ARG A 429 4.48 -22.59 -15.35
CA ARG A 429 5.68 -22.64 -16.23
C ARG A 429 5.37 -23.14 -17.65
N LYS A 430 4.11 -23.43 -17.97
CA LYS A 430 3.68 -24.05 -19.24
C LYS A 430 2.87 -23.14 -20.17
N LEU A 431 2.75 -21.84 -19.89
CA LEU A 431 2.39 -20.91 -20.97
C LEU A 431 3.68 -20.45 -21.64
N PRO A 432 3.86 -20.70 -22.96
CA PRO A 432 5.07 -20.29 -23.63
C PRO A 432 5.25 -18.77 -23.49
N ILE A 433 6.50 -18.34 -23.37
CA ILE A 433 7.00 -16.95 -23.45
C ILE A 433 6.36 -16.17 -24.64
N TRP A 434 5.84 -16.91 -25.62
CA TRP A 434 5.24 -16.46 -26.87
C TRP A 434 3.81 -15.90 -26.81
N SER A 435 3.16 -15.74 -25.65
CA SER A 435 1.81 -15.14 -25.65
C SER A 435 1.79 -13.63 -25.41
N PHE A 436 2.61 -13.04 -24.54
CA PHE A 436 2.47 -11.60 -24.19
C PHE A 436 3.04 -10.63 -25.23
N ASP A 437 4.20 -10.90 -25.81
CA ASP A 437 4.77 -10.02 -26.84
C ASP A 437 4.07 -10.23 -28.21
N SER A 438 3.60 -11.45 -28.52
CA SER A 438 2.73 -11.68 -29.70
C SER A 438 1.27 -11.22 -29.50
N LEU A 439 0.88 -10.93 -28.26
CA LEU A 439 -0.36 -10.24 -27.88
C LEU A 439 -0.26 -8.72 -28.10
N ILE A 440 0.96 -8.18 -28.08
CA ILE A 440 1.27 -6.74 -28.14
C ILE A 440 1.89 -6.30 -29.48
N GLU A 441 2.51 -7.21 -30.25
CA GLU A 441 3.24 -6.84 -31.48
C GLU A 441 2.65 -7.41 -32.77
N ASN A 442 1.80 -8.45 -32.72
CA ASN A 442 1.22 -9.02 -33.93
C ASN A 442 -0.28 -8.72 -34.02
N LYS A 443 -0.59 -7.70 -34.83
CA LYS A 443 -1.89 -7.06 -35.12
C LYS A 443 -2.32 -5.94 -34.16
N PHE A 444 -1.43 -4.95 -33.99
CA PHE A 444 -1.82 -3.57 -33.69
C PHE A 444 -2.01 -2.80 -34.98
#